data_AF-A0A7Y3DD24-F1
#
_entry.id   AF-A0A7Y3DD24-F1
#
_cell.length_a   1.000
_cell.length_b   1.000
_cell.length_c   1.000
_cell.angle_alpha   90.00
_cell.angle_beta   90.00
_cell.angle_gamma   90.00
#
_symmetry.space_group_name_H-M   'P 1'
#
loop_
_entity.id
_entity.type
_entity.pdbx_description
1 polymer ?
#
loop_
_entity_poly.entity_id
_entity_poly.type
_entity_poly.pdbx_seq_one_letter_code
_entity_poly.pdbx_strand_id
1 'polypeptide(L)' 'MPYRVIQWATGGIGRAAIQGVVSHPELELAGVWVHSADKV' A
#
# COMPACT_ATOMS: atom_id res chain seq x y z
N MET A 1 1.46 18.89 -1.54
CA MET A 1 2.44 17.77 -1.50
C MET A 1 1.70 16.58 -0.93
N PRO A 2 1.68 15.41 -1.60
CA PRO A 2 0.92 14.25 -1.14
C PRO A 2 1.56 13.62 0.11
N TYR A 3 0.75 12.98 0.95
CA TYR A 3 1.24 12.17 2.06
C TYR A 3 1.79 10.84 1.53
N ARG A 4 3.02 10.52 1.91
CA ARG A 4 3.70 9.28 1.52
C ARG A 4 3.30 8.17 2.48
N VAL A 5 2.74 7.09 1.93
CA VAL A 5 2.18 5.98 2.70
C VAL A 5 2.93 4.69 2.37
N ILE A 6 3.22 3.90 3.40
CA ILE A 6 3.68 2.51 3.26
C ILE A 6 2.52 1.60 3.65
N GLN A 7 2.14 0.67 2.78
CA GLN A 7 1.14 -0.34 3.12
C GLN A 7 1.79 -1.53 3.82
N TRP A 8 1.18 -2.00 4.92
CA TRP A 8 1.54 -3.27 5.54
C TRP A 8 0.69 -4.39 4.96
N ALA A 9 1.35 -5.44 4.45
CA ALA A 9 0.80 -6.66 3.89
C ALA A 9 0.06 -6.48 2.54
N THR A 10 0.07 -7.56 1.75
CA THR A 10 -0.48 -7.64 0.39
C THR A 10 -1.66 -8.62 0.25
N GLY A 11 -2.19 -9.13 1.37
CA GLY A 11 -3.36 -10.02 1.37
C GLY A 11 -4.65 -9.31 0.91
N GLY A 12 -5.80 -10.00 0.97
CA GLY A 12 -7.07 -9.46 0.45
C GLY A 12 -7.41 -8.04 0.93
N ILE A 13 -7.28 -7.77 2.23
CA ILE A 13 -7.47 -6.42 2.79
C ILE A 13 -6.36 -5.46 2.35
N GLY A 14 -5.10 -5.90 2.36
CA GLY A 14 -3.95 -5.10 1.94
C GLY A 14 -4.08 -4.62 0.49
N ARG A 15 -4.60 -5.47 -0.40
CA ARG A 15 -4.85 -5.11 -1.80
C ARG A 15 -5.94 -4.05 -1.93
N ALA A 16 -7.03 -4.16 -1.17
CA ALA A 16 -8.07 -3.13 -1.15
C ALA A 16 -7.55 -1.79 -0.58
N ALA A 17 -6.71 -1.85 0.46
CA ALA A 17 -6.06 -0.66 1.02
C ALA A 17 -5.12 0.02 0.01
N ILE A 18 -4.31 -0.75 -0.73
CA ILE A 18 -3.46 -0.25 -1.83
C ILE A 18 -4.31 0.46 -2.88
N GLN A 19 -5.44 -0.13 -3.30
CA GLN A 19 -6.35 0.51 -4.26
C GLN A 19 -6.90 1.83 -3.73
N GLY A 20 -7.28 1.87 -2.44
CA GLY A 20 -7.69 3.10 -1.78
C GLY A 20 -6.62 4.19 -1.83
N VAL A 21 -5.38 3.85 -1.46
CA VAL A 21 -4.23 4.79 -1.51
C VAL A 21 -4.00 5.31 -2.93
N VAL A 22 -3.96 4.43 -3.93
CA VAL A 22 -3.72 4.82 -5.33
C VAL A 22 -4.84 5.70 -5.90
N SER A 23 -6.08 5.51 -5.43
CA SER A 23 -7.23 6.32 -5.85
C SER A 23 -7.33 7.69 -5.17
N HIS A 24 -6.56 7.94 -4.11
CA HIS A 24 -6.71 9.14 -3.30
C HIS A 24 -5.80 10.28 -3.80
N PRO A 25 -6.34 11.45 -4.15
CA PRO A 25 -5.57 12.53 -4.80
C PRO A 25 -4.46 13.13 -3.92
N GLU A 26 -4.55 12.96 -2.61
CA GLU A 26 -3.57 13.46 -1.64
C GLU A 26 -2.57 12.40 -1.15
N LEU A 27 -2.64 11.15 -1.62
CA LEU A 27 -1.75 10.08 -1.14
C LEU A 27 -0.81 9.59 -2.25
N GLU A 28 0.37 9.16 -1.84
CA GLU A 28 1.37 8.50 -2.68
C GLU A 28 1.78 7.18 -2.02
N LEU A 29 1.64 6.05 -2.74
CA LEU A 29 2.15 4.77 -2.27
C LEU A 29 3.67 4.73 -2.43
N ALA A 30 4.38 4.92 -1.32
CA ALA A 30 5.85 4.96 -1.29
C ALA A 30 6.50 3.57 -1.15
N GLY A 31 5.73 2.55 -0.76
CA GLY A 31 6.22 1.19 -0.63
C GLY A 31 5.21 0.25 0.03
N VAL A 32 5.57 -1.03 0.06
CA VAL A 32 4.78 -2.07 0.75
C VAL A 32 5.73 -2.94 1.56
N TRP A 33 5.33 -3.28 2.79
CA TRP A 33 6.05 -4.23 3.63
C TRP A 33 5.30 -5.55 3.70
N VAL A 34 6.03 -6.65 3.52
CA VAL A 34 5.53 -8.01 3.73
C VAL A 34 6.52 -8.79 4.59
N HIS A 35 6.01 -9.75 5.35
CA HIS A 35 6.83 -10.49 6.31
C HIS A 35 7.69 -11.60 5.69
N SER A 36 7.37 -12.05 4.47
CA SER A 36 8.10 -13.07 3.73
C SER A 36 8.25 -12.63 2.28
N ALA A 37 9.39 -12.98 1.67
CA ALA A 37 9.67 -12.72 0.27
C ALA A 37 8.66 -13.40 -0.68
N ASP A 38 8.05 -14.52 -0.26
CA ASP A 38 7.03 -15.24 -1.05
C ASP A 38 5.72 -14.45 -1.23
N LYS A 39 5.60 -13.27 -0.59
CA LYS A 39 4.39 -12.42 -0.58
C LYS A 39 4.57 -11.10 -1.34
N VAL A 40 5.71 -10.95 -2.02
CA VAL A 40 6.00 -9.82 -2.92
C VAL A 40 5.32 -10.08 -4.26
#